data_AF-A0A2X4TMF3-F1
#
_entry.id   AF-A0A2X4TMF3-F1
#
_cell.length_a   1.000
_cell.length_b   1.000
_cell.length_c   1.000
_cell.angle_alpha   90.00
_cell.angle_beta   90.00
_cell.angle_gamma   90.00
#
_symmetry.space_group_name_H-M   'P 1'
#
loop_
_entity.id
_entity.type
_entity.pdbx_description
1 polymer ?
#
loop_
_entity_poly.entity_id
_entity_poly.type
_entity_poly.pdbx_seq_one_letter_code
_entity_poly.pdbx_strand_id
1 'polypeptide(L)'
;MPAKDTLSLACSMIFFASLVLTPKIGASSAGEAASLNLTTSDDGSGLPRIRRDEVAGYKVPALPDHVADLDPILATYVRAQQQQMHAYIDSYLTAAIAEDAAWVAAVGTRGTDPRRVTLWEKTVREIALSRVLADAPDDQADPLAYLYGSAKDAVEQRIERLHRRPQKSPYARYTAAELAAARRSTQSRLGENRMLLALAKDELARLRGDGSAVAAVDSGAAEVADLQRTIEKVREARTHLHVLRRSGTATAQQLAGASAAVSAAEDAASAENEWTIIERTAQFNRASAARHDRARATDEQAISRVTDRITRLEESSRPEEDTLAQLDAEIARRDGGTRRRTDPEARQSGPPSPTHHQPGVDENHHDRSPEPDL
;
A
#
# COMPACT_ATOMS: atom_id res chain seq x y z
N MET A 1 56.98 -27.58 -9.05
CA MET A 1 57.29 -27.07 -10.40
C MET A 1 57.49 -28.25 -11.32
N PRO A 2 57.08 -28.21 -12.61
CA PRO A 2 56.23 -27.27 -13.34
C PRO A 2 54.91 -28.00 -13.76
N ALA A 3 53.92 -27.48 -14.49
CA ALA A 3 53.72 -26.26 -15.26
C ALA A 3 52.23 -25.87 -15.16
N LYS A 4 51.98 -24.58 -15.05
CA LYS A 4 50.70 -23.92 -15.32
C LYS A 4 50.58 -23.66 -16.83
N ASP A 5 49.38 -23.26 -17.24
CA ASP A 5 48.97 -22.67 -18.53
C ASP A 5 48.41 -23.72 -19.51
N THR A 6 47.29 -23.54 -20.23
CA THR A 6 46.35 -22.43 -20.47
C THR A 6 45.28 -23.00 -21.40
N LEU A 7 44.01 -22.59 -21.25
CA LEU A 7 42.99 -22.45 -22.32
C LEU A 7 41.71 -21.93 -21.61
N SER A 8 41.41 -20.62 -21.61
CA SER A 8 40.93 -19.76 -22.71
C SER A 8 39.42 -19.83 -22.93
N LEU A 9 38.71 -18.78 -22.47
CA LEU A 9 37.72 -17.95 -23.19
C LEU A 9 36.88 -17.19 -22.12
N ALA A 10 37.24 -15.97 -21.70
CA ALA A 10 37.09 -14.68 -22.38
C ALA A 10 35.64 -14.26 -22.66
N CYS A 11 35.13 -13.34 -21.84
CA CYS A 11 34.38 -12.18 -22.35
C CYS A 11 34.45 -10.98 -21.37
N SER A 12 35.33 -10.05 -21.75
CA SER A 12 35.34 -8.60 -21.48
C SER A 12 35.40 -8.06 -20.05
N MET A 13 36.63 -7.83 -19.59
CA MET A 13 37.00 -6.56 -18.95
C MET A 13 36.91 -5.43 -19.99
N ILE A 14 36.11 -4.40 -19.73
CA ILE A 14 36.23 -3.08 -20.37
C ILE A 14 36.11 -2.01 -19.28
N PHE A 15 37.27 -1.38 -19.00
CA PHE A 15 37.50 0.01 -18.61
C PHE A 15 36.50 0.72 -17.68
N PHE A 16 36.94 1.10 -16.47
CA PHE A 16 36.76 2.46 -15.95
C PHE A 16 37.80 2.80 -14.86
N ALA A 17 39.03 3.05 -15.29
CA ALA A 17 40.03 3.81 -14.54
C ALA A 17 40.48 4.98 -15.42
N SER A 18 39.73 6.09 -15.38
CA SER A 18 40.14 7.47 -15.73
C SER A 18 38.89 8.33 -15.97
N LEU A 19 38.45 9.09 -14.97
CA LEU A 19 37.97 10.48 -15.13
C LEU A 19 37.67 11.07 -13.73
N VAL A 20 38.73 11.33 -12.96
CA VAL A 20 38.68 12.33 -11.89
C VAL A 20 39.09 13.65 -12.54
N LEU A 21 38.10 14.41 -13.03
CA LEU A 21 38.34 15.78 -13.48
C LEU A 21 37.99 16.73 -12.33
N THR A 22 39.00 17.11 -11.57
CA THR A 22 38.98 18.30 -10.72
C THR A 22 39.07 19.56 -11.58
N PRO A 23 38.15 20.55 -11.49
CA PRO A 23 38.39 21.86 -12.08
C PRO A 23 39.19 22.73 -11.08
N LYS A 24 40.43 23.04 -11.45
CA LYS A 24 41.27 24.04 -10.80
C LYS A 24 40.86 25.41 -11.34
N ILE A 25 40.31 26.26 -10.47
CA ILE A 25 40.01 27.67 -10.75
C ILE A 25 41.32 28.46 -10.87
N GLY A 26 41.46 29.28 -11.91
CA GLY A 26 42.62 30.16 -12.13
C GLY A 26 42.48 31.11 -13.33
N ALA A 27 41.68 32.17 -13.13
CA ALA A 27 41.77 33.55 -13.66
C ALA A 27 42.05 33.89 -15.16
N SER A 28 41.11 34.71 -15.67
CA SER A 28 41.31 35.92 -16.53
C SER A 28 41.24 35.79 -18.07
N SER A 29 40.12 36.18 -18.68
CA SER A 29 39.95 37.53 -19.28
C SER A 29 38.63 37.69 -20.06
N ALA A 30 37.94 38.79 -19.74
CA ALA A 30 37.07 39.68 -20.52
C ALA A 30 36.04 39.16 -21.57
N GLY A 31 34.82 39.70 -21.41
CA GLY A 31 33.76 39.83 -22.41
C GLY A 31 32.66 38.79 -22.24
N GLU A 32 31.37 39.08 -22.15
CA GLU A 32 30.56 40.29 -22.20
C GLU A 32 29.16 39.86 -21.70
N ALA A 33 28.34 40.83 -21.28
CA ALA A 33 27.14 40.61 -20.50
C ALA A 33 25.98 40.00 -21.29
N ALA A 34 25.25 39.08 -20.64
CA ALA A 34 23.82 38.92 -20.84
C ALA A 34 23.18 38.59 -19.49
N SER A 35 22.87 39.67 -18.77
CA SER A 35 22.06 39.68 -17.58
C SER A 35 20.65 39.17 -17.89
N LEU A 36 20.31 37.97 -17.43
CA LEU A 36 18.93 37.62 -17.13
C LEU A 36 18.85 37.42 -15.62
N ASN A 37 18.44 38.50 -14.94
CA ASN A 37 17.89 38.46 -13.60
C ASN A 37 16.69 37.49 -13.62
N LEU A 38 16.89 36.26 -13.12
CA LEU A 38 15.80 35.48 -12.56
C LEU A 38 15.87 35.64 -11.05
N THR A 39 14.93 36.47 -10.60
CA THR A 39 14.44 36.62 -9.24
C THR A 39 14.68 35.40 -8.35
N THR A 40 15.35 35.65 -7.23
CA THR A 40 15.24 34.87 -5.99
C THR A 40 13.76 34.65 -5.68
N SER A 41 13.23 33.49 -6.04
CA SER A 41 11.96 32.99 -5.53
C SER A 41 12.28 32.04 -4.40
N ASP A 42 12.02 32.54 -3.20
CA ASP A 42 12.16 31.87 -1.91
C ASP A 42 11.01 30.88 -1.68
N ASP A 43 10.85 29.92 -2.61
CA ASP A 43 9.84 28.86 -2.55
C ASP A 43 10.44 27.58 -3.13
N GLY A 44 11.30 26.94 -2.34
CA GLY A 44 11.88 25.65 -2.66
C GLY A 44 11.82 24.76 -1.43
N SER A 45 10.80 23.91 -1.39
CA SER A 45 10.68 22.79 -0.47
C SER A 45 12.06 22.24 -0.13
N GLY A 46 12.47 22.40 1.13
CA GLY A 46 13.75 21.91 1.59
C GLY A 46 13.82 20.41 1.30
N LEU A 47 14.59 20.05 0.26
CA LEU A 47 14.89 18.66 -0.04
C LEU A 47 15.35 18.03 1.28
N PRO A 48 14.80 16.87 1.68
CA PRO A 48 15.20 16.26 2.92
C PRO A 48 16.72 16.12 2.91
N ARG A 49 17.40 16.84 3.81
CA ARG A 49 18.87 16.89 3.90
C ARG A 49 19.50 15.51 4.09
N ILE A 50 18.69 14.50 4.40
CA ILE A 50 19.08 13.11 4.63
C ILE A 50 18.03 12.23 3.93
N ARG A 51 18.47 11.51 2.89
CA ARG A 51 17.69 10.45 2.25
C ARG A 51 17.49 9.28 3.22
N ARG A 52 16.31 8.67 3.21
CA ARG A 52 15.94 7.51 4.06
C ARG A 52 15.51 6.27 3.27
N ASP A 53 15.54 6.34 1.95
CA ASP A 53 15.18 5.23 1.06
C ASP A 53 16.27 4.15 1.06
N GLU A 54 15.91 2.92 0.65
CA GLU A 54 16.84 1.79 0.58
C GLU A 54 18.06 2.07 -0.32
N VAL A 55 17.92 3.05 -1.22
CA VAL A 55 18.95 3.48 -2.16
C VAL A 55 19.86 4.59 -1.61
N ALA A 56 19.49 5.23 -0.49
CA ALA A 56 20.25 6.32 0.12
C ALA A 56 21.72 5.96 0.43
N GLY A 57 21.96 4.68 0.72
CA GLY A 57 23.29 4.17 1.04
C GLY A 57 24.16 3.90 -0.18
N TYR A 58 23.58 3.62 -1.35
CA TYR A 58 24.35 3.55 -2.60
C TYR A 58 24.68 4.99 -3.00
N LYS A 59 25.94 5.29 -3.34
CA LYS A 59 26.38 6.63 -3.81
C LYS A 59 25.78 7.01 -5.18
N VAL A 60 24.54 6.60 -5.48
CA VAL A 60 23.78 6.88 -6.69
C VAL A 60 23.00 8.19 -6.47
N PRO A 61 23.16 9.21 -7.33
CA PRO A 61 22.39 10.45 -7.25
C PRO A 61 20.89 10.14 -7.25
N ALA A 62 20.16 10.69 -6.28
CA ALA A 62 18.71 10.61 -6.28
C ALA A 62 18.18 11.56 -7.36
N LEU A 63 17.36 11.05 -8.27
CA LEU A 63 16.57 11.90 -9.14
C LEU A 63 15.25 12.19 -8.42
N PRO A 64 14.95 13.46 -8.07
CA PRO A 64 13.65 13.80 -7.50
C PRO A 64 12.53 13.45 -8.48
N ASP A 65 11.36 13.04 -7.98
CA ASP A 65 10.24 12.61 -8.83
C ASP A 65 9.85 13.68 -9.87
N HIS A 66 9.83 14.95 -9.47
CA HIS A 66 9.57 16.07 -10.39
C HIS A 66 10.62 16.24 -11.50
N VAL A 67 11.88 15.83 -11.26
CA VAL A 67 12.93 15.83 -12.30
C VAL A 67 12.85 14.56 -13.15
N ALA A 68 12.44 13.44 -12.55
CA ALA A 68 12.19 12.19 -13.25
C ALA A 68 11.03 12.29 -14.25
N ASP A 69 10.02 13.11 -13.93
CA ASP A 69 8.90 13.41 -14.81
C ASP A 69 9.30 14.34 -15.98
N LEU A 70 10.29 15.21 -15.77
CA LEU A 70 10.81 16.12 -16.79
C LEU A 70 11.79 15.44 -17.76
N ASP A 71 12.57 14.47 -17.30
CA ASP A 71 13.51 13.70 -18.12
C ASP A 71 13.37 12.18 -17.90
N PRO A 72 12.54 11.49 -18.71
CA PRO A 72 12.33 10.05 -18.58
C PRO A 72 13.55 9.21 -18.98
N ILE A 73 14.47 9.74 -19.78
CA ILE A 73 15.71 9.05 -20.18
C ILE A 73 16.65 8.99 -18.98
N LEU A 74 16.86 10.13 -18.31
CA LEU A 74 17.65 10.20 -17.09
C LEU A 74 17.03 9.36 -15.97
N ALA A 75 15.70 9.38 -15.82
CA ALA A 75 14.99 8.55 -14.86
C ALA A 75 15.23 7.05 -15.11
N THR A 76 15.18 6.62 -16.36
CA THR A 76 15.44 5.22 -16.76
C THR A 76 16.88 4.82 -16.46
N TYR A 77 17.84 5.69 -16.77
CA TYR A 77 19.26 5.46 -16.50
C TYR A 77 19.54 5.34 -14.99
N VAL A 78 19.01 6.24 -14.17
CA VAL A 78 19.19 6.19 -12.71
C VAL A 78 18.57 4.92 -12.13
N ARG A 79 17.37 4.52 -12.56
CA ARG A 79 16.75 3.25 -12.13
C ARG A 79 17.60 2.03 -12.51
N ALA A 80 18.16 2.01 -13.72
CA ALA A 80 19.04 0.92 -14.15
C ALA A 80 20.32 0.83 -13.28
N GLN A 81 20.92 1.98 -12.93
CA GLN A 81 22.08 2.03 -12.03
C GLN A 81 21.75 1.52 -10.61
N GLN A 82 20.58 1.88 -10.08
CA GLN A 82 20.10 1.37 -8.78
C GLN A 82 19.92 -0.15 -8.79
N GLN A 83 19.28 -0.68 -9.84
CA GLN A 83 19.08 -2.12 -10.02
C GLN A 83 20.41 -2.88 -10.15
N GLN A 84 21.37 -2.34 -10.91
CA GLN A 84 22.71 -2.92 -11.03
C GLN A 84 23.44 -2.96 -9.69
N MET A 85 23.36 -1.89 -8.90
CA MET A 85 23.98 -1.85 -7.58
C MET A 85 23.34 -2.85 -6.62
N HIS A 86 22.00 -2.94 -6.59
CA HIS A 86 21.30 -3.95 -5.79
C HIS A 86 21.72 -5.38 -6.16
N ALA A 87 21.75 -5.69 -7.46
CA ALA A 87 22.16 -7.01 -7.95
C ALA A 87 23.62 -7.32 -7.59
N TYR A 88 24.51 -6.33 -7.67
CA TYR A 88 25.91 -6.49 -7.28
C TYR A 88 26.06 -6.80 -5.79
N ILE A 89 25.39 -6.03 -4.92
CA ILE A 89 25.41 -6.23 -3.47
C ILE A 89 24.86 -7.60 -3.10
N ASP A 90 23.76 -8.02 -3.72
CA ASP A 90 23.13 -9.31 -3.47
C ASP A 90 24.03 -10.45 -3.93
N SER A 91 24.75 -10.30 -5.04
CA SER A 91 25.75 -11.26 -5.50
C SER A 91 26.95 -11.37 -4.56
N TYR A 92 27.48 -10.24 -4.10
CA TYR A 92 28.57 -10.17 -3.12
C TYR A 92 28.16 -10.83 -1.80
N LEU A 93 26.97 -10.48 -1.29
CA LEU A 93 26.45 -11.05 -0.04
C LEU A 93 26.23 -12.57 -0.18
N THR A 94 25.71 -13.02 -1.31
CA THR A 94 25.51 -14.46 -1.58
C THR A 94 26.83 -15.22 -1.57
N ALA A 95 27.87 -14.67 -2.22
CA ALA A 95 29.21 -15.25 -2.22
C ALA A 95 29.82 -15.24 -0.80
N ALA A 96 29.78 -14.11 -0.10
CA ALA A 96 30.32 -13.97 1.26
C ALA A 96 29.66 -14.93 2.26
N ILE A 97 28.36 -15.21 2.10
CA ILE A 97 27.65 -16.20 2.92
C ILE A 97 28.05 -17.63 2.53
N ALA A 98 28.18 -17.93 1.23
CA ALA A 98 28.55 -19.26 0.76
C ALA A 98 29.98 -19.64 1.15
N GLU A 99 30.89 -18.67 1.19
CA GLU A 99 32.30 -18.83 1.56
C GLU A 99 32.57 -18.69 3.07
N ASP A 100 31.53 -18.42 3.87
CA ASP A 100 31.63 -18.16 5.32
C ASP A 100 32.68 -17.08 5.66
N ALA A 101 32.59 -15.93 4.98
CA ALA A 101 33.54 -14.84 5.16
C ALA A 101 33.66 -14.44 6.64
N ALA A 102 34.89 -14.11 7.09
CA ALA A 102 35.19 -13.91 8.51
C ALA A 102 34.30 -12.87 9.20
N TRP A 103 33.90 -11.82 8.48
CA TRP A 103 32.99 -10.80 8.99
C TRP A 103 31.54 -11.27 9.08
N VAL A 104 31.09 -12.18 8.21
CA VAL A 104 29.76 -12.81 8.29
C VAL A 104 29.72 -13.74 9.51
N ALA A 105 30.78 -14.52 9.72
CA ALA A 105 30.92 -15.37 10.90
C ALA A 105 30.91 -14.54 12.20
N ALA A 106 31.54 -13.36 12.21
CA ALA A 106 31.58 -12.45 13.36
C ALA A 106 30.21 -11.83 13.70
N VAL A 107 29.29 -11.69 12.73
CA VAL A 107 27.89 -11.26 12.99
C VAL A 107 27.10 -12.36 13.72
N GLY A 108 27.51 -13.62 13.57
CA GLY A 108 26.90 -14.78 14.16
C GLY A 108 25.96 -15.53 13.20
N THR A 109 25.28 -16.55 13.70
CA THR A 109 24.46 -17.44 12.86
C THR A 109 23.07 -16.87 12.59
N ARG A 110 22.59 -17.08 11.35
CA ARG A 110 21.25 -16.67 10.87
C ARG A 110 20.10 -17.20 11.75
N GLY A 111 20.26 -18.41 12.31
CA GLY A 111 19.24 -19.07 13.12
C GLY A 111 18.02 -19.51 12.33
N THR A 112 16.95 -19.94 13.03
CA THR A 112 15.69 -20.44 12.43
C THR A 112 14.45 -19.60 12.79
N ASP A 113 14.57 -18.67 13.75
CA ASP A 113 13.49 -17.76 14.14
C ASP A 113 13.33 -16.67 13.06
N PRO A 114 12.16 -16.53 12.40
CA PRO A 114 11.94 -15.55 11.33
C PRO A 114 12.34 -14.12 11.70
N ARG A 115 12.09 -13.69 12.95
CA ARG A 115 12.45 -12.32 13.39
C ARG A 115 13.96 -12.13 13.48
N ARG A 116 14.68 -13.15 13.94
CA ARG A 116 16.14 -13.15 13.98
C ARG A 116 16.73 -13.26 12.58
N VAL A 117 16.11 -14.02 11.69
CA VAL A 117 16.51 -14.13 10.28
C VAL A 117 16.43 -12.76 9.60
N THR A 118 15.30 -12.06 9.71
CA THR A 118 15.15 -10.71 9.13
C THR A 118 16.11 -9.71 9.73
N LEU A 119 16.32 -9.75 11.05
CA LEU A 119 17.30 -8.89 11.73
C LEU A 119 18.72 -9.17 11.24
N TRP A 120 19.08 -10.45 11.11
CA TRP A 120 20.37 -10.89 10.62
C TRP A 120 20.57 -10.40 9.19
N GLU A 121 19.67 -10.74 8.25
CA GLU A 121 19.73 -10.34 6.84
C GLU A 121 19.89 -8.83 6.66
N LYS A 122 19.09 -8.03 7.38
CA LYS A 122 19.21 -6.57 7.36
C LYS A 122 20.58 -6.09 7.82
N THR A 123 21.13 -6.73 8.85
CA THR A 123 22.44 -6.38 9.43
C THR A 123 23.58 -6.76 8.46
N VAL A 124 23.57 -7.97 7.91
CA VAL A 124 24.61 -8.44 6.98
C VAL A 124 24.59 -7.64 5.68
N ARG A 125 23.39 -7.25 5.19
CA ARG A 125 23.25 -6.40 4.00
C ARG A 125 23.81 -5.00 4.21
N GLU A 126 23.57 -4.39 5.36
CA GLU A 126 24.11 -3.05 5.68
C GLU A 126 25.64 -3.07 5.81
N ILE A 127 26.19 -4.14 6.39
CA ILE A 127 27.65 -4.35 6.43
C ILE A 127 28.21 -4.57 5.02
N ALA A 128 27.59 -5.45 4.22
CA ALA A 128 28.00 -5.72 2.84
C ALA A 128 28.03 -4.45 1.99
N LEU A 129 26.99 -3.61 2.12
CA LEU A 129 26.94 -2.30 1.48
C LEU A 129 28.13 -1.41 1.86
N SER A 130 28.43 -1.31 3.15
CA SER A 130 29.56 -0.49 3.62
C SER A 130 30.91 -0.98 3.09
N ARG A 131 31.08 -2.31 3.02
CA ARG A 131 32.29 -2.97 2.52
C ARG A 131 32.49 -2.74 1.02
N VAL A 132 31.43 -2.91 0.22
CA VAL A 132 31.46 -2.65 -1.23
C VAL A 132 31.79 -1.18 -1.52
N LEU A 133 31.21 -0.24 -0.78
CA LEU A 133 31.44 1.20 -1.00
C LEU A 133 32.81 1.70 -0.56
N ALA A 134 33.47 0.96 0.33
CA ALA A 134 34.80 1.25 0.85
C ALA A 134 35.91 0.44 0.16
N ASP A 135 35.55 -0.42 -0.80
CA ASP A 135 36.47 -1.37 -1.46
C ASP A 135 37.25 -2.20 -0.42
N ALA A 136 36.51 -2.78 0.53
CA ALA A 136 37.06 -3.51 1.65
C ALA A 136 37.74 -4.82 1.21
N PRO A 137 38.91 -5.15 1.76
CA PRO A 137 39.58 -6.42 1.47
C PRO A 137 38.84 -7.57 2.18
N ASP A 138 38.83 -8.74 1.55
CA ASP A 138 38.04 -9.90 2.00
C ASP A 138 38.53 -10.50 3.33
N ASP A 139 39.78 -10.26 3.71
CA ASP A 139 40.39 -10.73 4.96
C ASP A 139 40.00 -9.91 6.20
N GLN A 140 39.39 -8.74 6.03
CA GLN A 140 38.94 -7.91 7.15
C GLN A 140 37.76 -8.58 7.89
N ALA A 141 38.05 -9.09 9.10
CA ALA A 141 37.09 -9.83 9.92
C ALA A 141 36.13 -8.97 10.76
N ASP A 142 36.46 -7.71 11.06
CA ASP A 142 35.58 -6.85 11.86
C ASP A 142 34.37 -6.36 11.03
N PRO A 143 33.13 -6.73 11.40
CA PRO A 143 31.92 -6.29 10.70
C PRO A 143 31.65 -4.78 10.81
N LEU A 144 32.28 -4.08 11.76
CA LEU A 144 32.08 -2.64 11.99
C LEU A 144 33.15 -1.76 11.34
N ALA A 145 34.17 -2.33 10.71
CA ALA A 145 35.37 -1.61 10.26
C ALA A 145 35.09 -0.46 9.28
N TYR A 146 34.08 -0.60 8.41
CA TYR A 146 33.75 0.37 7.36
C TYR A 146 32.44 1.11 7.60
N LEU A 147 31.86 0.95 8.79
CA LEU A 147 30.66 1.66 9.21
C LEU A 147 31.05 2.90 10.02
N TYR A 148 30.32 3.99 9.81
CA TYR A 148 30.59 5.27 10.47
C TYR A 148 29.32 5.89 11.05
N GLY A 149 29.49 6.70 12.10
CA GLY A 149 28.41 7.46 12.75
C GLY A 149 27.23 6.57 13.16
N SER A 150 26.02 7.07 12.91
CA SER A 150 24.78 6.39 13.33
C SER A 150 24.58 5.01 12.70
N ALA A 151 25.17 4.73 11.53
CA ALA A 151 25.08 3.42 10.90
C ALA A 151 25.90 2.38 11.69
N LYS A 152 27.09 2.77 12.18
CA LYS A 152 27.91 1.93 13.05
C LYS A 152 27.17 1.59 14.35
N ASP A 153 26.65 2.61 15.03
CA ASP A 153 25.91 2.43 16.29
C ASP A 153 24.67 1.55 16.09
N ALA A 154 23.95 1.73 14.98
CA ALA A 154 22.77 0.93 14.67
C ALA A 154 23.11 -0.54 14.39
N VAL A 155 24.17 -0.80 13.61
CA VAL A 155 24.62 -2.17 13.31
C VAL A 155 25.17 -2.84 14.56
N GLU A 156 25.97 -2.15 15.37
CA GLU A 156 26.50 -2.66 16.64
C GLU A 156 25.36 -3.12 17.58
N GLN A 157 24.33 -2.29 17.77
CA GLN A 157 23.16 -2.67 18.56
C GLN A 157 22.42 -3.88 18.00
N ARG A 158 22.34 -4.03 16.67
CA ARG A 158 21.69 -5.20 16.05
C ARG A 158 22.54 -6.46 16.23
N ILE A 159 23.86 -6.38 16.08
CA ILE A 159 24.78 -7.48 16.38
C ILE A 159 24.64 -7.89 17.85
N GLU A 160 24.58 -6.94 18.78
CA GLU A 160 24.36 -7.24 20.20
C GLU A 160 23.04 -7.98 20.41
N ARG A 161 21.95 -7.54 19.78
CA ARG A 161 20.63 -8.22 19.84
C ARG A 161 20.65 -9.62 19.24
N LEU A 162 21.42 -9.85 18.18
CA LEU A 162 21.62 -11.19 17.60
C LEU A 162 22.36 -12.10 18.58
N HIS A 163 23.29 -11.56 19.38
CA HIS A 163 24.02 -12.32 20.40
C HIS A 163 23.23 -12.52 21.71
N ARG A 164 22.19 -11.71 21.98
CA ARG A 164 21.34 -11.90 23.17
C ARG A 164 20.61 -13.24 23.13
N ARG A 165 20.59 -13.92 24.29
CA ARG A 165 19.79 -15.15 24.48
C ARG A 165 18.30 -14.83 24.32
N PRO A 166 17.51 -15.72 23.70
CA PRO A 166 16.08 -15.49 23.53
C PRO A 166 15.41 -15.32 24.90
N GLN A 167 14.68 -14.22 25.08
CA GLN A 167 13.83 -14.04 26.26
C GLN A 167 12.74 -15.13 26.25
N LYS A 168 12.35 -15.60 27.44
CA LYS A 168 11.26 -16.57 27.57
C LYS A 168 9.98 -15.94 27.03
N SER A 169 9.31 -16.63 26.09
CA SER A 169 8.02 -16.18 25.56
C SER A 169 7.00 -16.01 26.69
N PRO A 170 6.11 -15.00 26.64
CA PRO A 170 4.99 -14.90 27.57
C PRO A 170 4.09 -16.15 27.54
N TYR A 171 4.05 -16.86 26.42
CA TYR A 171 3.30 -18.10 26.24
C TYR A 171 4.09 -19.37 26.58
N ALA A 172 5.29 -19.26 27.16
CA ALA A 172 6.13 -20.40 27.49
C ALA A 172 5.45 -21.39 28.47
N ARG A 173 4.49 -20.92 29.27
CA ARG A 173 3.73 -21.77 30.21
C ARG A 173 2.55 -22.49 29.58
N TYR A 174 2.14 -22.11 28.37
CA TYR A 174 0.95 -22.68 27.75
C TYR A 174 1.21 -24.14 27.34
N THR A 175 0.20 -24.99 27.44
CA THR A 175 0.23 -26.33 26.84
C THR A 175 0.11 -26.26 25.31
N ALA A 176 0.37 -27.37 24.60
CA ALA A 176 0.22 -27.40 23.14
C ALA A 176 -1.24 -27.11 22.71
N ALA A 177 -2.22 -27.62 23.47
CA ALA A 177 -3.64 -27.37 23.23
C ALA A 177 -3.99 -25.89 23.46
N GLU A 178 -3.45 -25.27 24.52
CA GLU A 178 -3.65 -23.84 24.81
C GLU A 178 -3.04 -22.94 23.73
N LEU A 179 -1.84 -23.26 23.23
CA LEU A 179 -1.24 -22.53 22.11
C LEU A 179 -2.08 -22.64 20.84
N ALA A 180 -2.54 -23.84 20.49
CA ALA A 180 -3.39 -24.05 19.32
C ALA A 180 -4.75 -23.33 19.45
N ALA A 181 -5.35 -23.32 20.64
CA ALA A 181 -6.59 -22.59 20.91
C ALA A 181 -6.38 -21.07 20.83
N ALA A 182 -5.34 -20.54 21.48
CA ALA A 182 -5.01 -19.12 21.45
C ALA A 182 -4.70 -18.64 20.04
N ARG A 183 -3.96 -19.43 19.26
CA ARG A 183 -3.66 -19.13 17.85
C ARG A 183 -4.94 -19.04 17.01
N ARG A 184 -5.82 -20.06 17.09
CA ARG A 184 -7.10 -20.06 16.35
C ARG A 184 -8.00 -18.89 16.74
N SER A 185 -8.09 -18.60 18.04
CA SER A 185 -8.88 -17.48 18.55
C SER A 185 -8.37 -16.13 18.02
N THR A 186 -7.05 -15.92 18.05
CA THR A 186 -6.40 -14.70 17.52
C THR A 186 -6.58 -14.57 16.01
N GLN A 187 -6.43 -15.68 15.26
CA GLN A 187 -6.70 -15.71 13.82
C GLN A 187 -8.15 -15.36 13.49
N SER A 188 -9.11 -15.85 14.28
CA SER A 188 -10.53 -15.54 14.12
C SER A 188 -10.80 -14.05 14.31
N ARG A 189 -10.28 -13.44 15.39
CA ARG A 189 -10.42 -11.99 15.65
C ARG A 189 -9.77 -11.15 14.55
N LEU A 190 -8.58 -11.54 14.07
CA LEU A 190 -7.94 -10.87 12.93
C LEU A 190 -8.73 -11.00 11.64
N GLY A 191 -9.32 -12.18 11.38
CA GLY A 191 -10.20 -12.39 10.23
C GLY A 191 -11.43 -11.47 10.26
N GLU A 192 -12.07 -11.37 11.43
CA GLU A 192 -13.20 -10.47 11.64
C GLU A 192 -12.81 -8.99 11.47
N ASN A 193 -11.70 -8.55 12.09
CA ASN A 193 -11.21 -7.18 11.92
C ASN A 193 -10.90 -6.85 10.46
N ARG A 194 -10.30 -7.78 9.70
CA ARG A 194 -10.03 -7.60 8.27
C ARG A 194 -11.29 -7.49 7.44
N MET A 195 -12.31 -8.31 7.74
CA MET A 195 -13.61 -8.23 7.08
C MET A 195 -14.28 -6.89 7.36
N LEU A 196 -14.32 -6.46 8.62
CA LEU A 196 -14.89 -5.16 9.00
C LEU A 196 -14.13 -3.97 8.40
N LEU A 197 -12.81 -4.08 8.29
CA LEU A 197 -11.97 -3.07 7.64
C LEU A 197 -12.27 -2.98 6.14
N ALA A 198 -12.43 -4.13 5.46
CA ALA A 198 -12.82 -4.15 4.05
C ALA A 198 -14.20 -3.49 3.83
N LEU A 199 -15.19 -3.87 4.64
CA LEU A 199 -16.53 -3.28 4.58
C LEU A 199 -16.51 -1.76 4.82
N ALA A 200 -15.72 -1.29 5.78
CA ALA A 200 -15.57 0.14 6.07
C ALA A 200 -14.86 0.90 4.92
N LYS A 201 -13.88 0.27 4.26
CA LYS A 201 -13.22 0.84 3.07
C LYS A 201 -14.18 0.92 1.88
N ASP A 202 -15.01 -0.09 1.67
CA ASP A 202 -16.06 -0.07 0.64
C ASP A 202 -17.15 0.97 0.93
N GLU A 203 -17.52 1.13 2.19
CA GLU A 203 -18.42 2.20 2.65
C GLU A 203 -17.83 3.58 2.37
N LEU A 204 -16.55 3.80 2.71
CA LEU A 204 -15.84 5.06 2.43
C LEU A 204 -15.78 5.35 0.92
N ALA A 205 -15.53 4.33 0.09
CA ALA A 205 -15.51 4.47 -1.36
C ALA A 205 -16.89 4.87 -1.89
N ARG A 206 -17.96 4.25 -1.40
CA ARG A 206 -19.35 4.61 -1.76
C ARG A 206 -19.70 6.04 -1.36
N LEU A 207 -19.36 6.46 -0.13
CA LEU A 207 -19.60 7.82 0.36
C LEU A 207 -18.80 8.89 -0.39
N ARG A 208 -17.71 8.53 -1.07
CA ARG A 208 -16.92 9.43 -1.92
C ARG A 208 -17.37 9.45 -3.38
N GLY A 209 -18.24 8.53 -3.78
CA GLY A 209 -18.76 8.41 -5.14
C GLY A 209 -20.27 8.56 -5.17
N ASP A 210 -20.92 7.61 -5.83
CA ASP A 210 -22.36 7.65 -6.13
C ASP A 210 -23.27 7.56 -4.90
N GLY A 211 -22.74 7.08 -3.77
CA GLY A 211 -23.47 7.03 -2.50
C GLY A 211 -23.43 8.33 -1.70
N SER A 212 -22.78 9.38 -2.20
CA SER A 212 -22.71 10.68 -1.54
C SER A 212 -24.02 11.44 -1.63
N ALA A 213 -24.33 12.24 -0.61
CA ALA A 213 -25.47 13.16 -0.62
C ALA A 213 -25.32 14.20 -1.74
N VAL A 214 -24.08 14.63 -2.05
CA VAL A 214 -23.82 15.53 -3.18
C VAL A 214 -24.19 14.86 -4.50
N ALA A 215 -23.76 13.61 -4.75
CA ALA A 215 -24.11 12.88 -5.96
C ALA A 215 -25.64 12.69 -6.09
N ALA A 216 -26.35 12.47 -4.97
CA ALA A 216 -27.81 12.40 -4.99
C ALA A 216 -28.46 13.74 -5.38
N VAL A 217 -27.94 14.87 -4.89
CA VAL A 217 -28.41 16.21 -5.31
C VAL A 217 -28.12 16.45 -6.79
N ASP A 218 -26.93 16.10 -7.27
CA ASP A 218 -26.53 16.26 -8.67
C ASP A 218 -27.40 15.40 -9.60
N SER A 219 -27.66 14.14 -9.22
CA SER A 219 -28.53 13.23 -9.98
C SER A 219 -29.96 13.75 -10.07
N GLY A 220 -30.54 14.20 -8.95
CA GLY A 220 -31.88 14.80 -8.96
C GLY A 220 -31.94 16.12 -9.74
N ALA A 221 -30.87 16.93 -9.71
CA ALA A 221 -30.79 18.13 -10.53
C ALA A 221 -30.71 17.82 -12.03
N ALA A 222 -29.97 16.77 -12.40
CA ALA A 222 -29.87 16.29 -13.78
C ALA A 222 -31.20 15.75 -14.30
N GLU A 223 -31.92 14.94 -13.51
CA GLU A 223 -33.25 14.44 -13.87
C GLU A 223 -34.23 15.58 -14.16
N VAL A 224 -34.27 16.59 -13.29
CA VAL A 224 -35.13 17.77 -13.51
C VAL A 224 -34.70 18.57 -14.75
N ALA A 225 -33.40 18.66 -15.04
CA ALA A 225 -32.90 19.30 -16.25
C ALA A 225 -33.31 18.53 -17.52
N ASP A 226 -33.36 17.20 -17.47
CA ASP A 226 -33.81 16.36 -18.58
C ASP A 226 -35.30 16.57 -18.86
N LEU A 227 -36.13 16.63 -17.82
CA LEU A 227 -37.54 16.98 -17.93
C LEU A 227 -37.75 18.40 -18.49
N GLN A 228 -36.91 19.37 -18.10
CA GLN A 228 -36.96 20.71 -18.71
C GLN A 228 -36.66 20.66 -20.23
N ARG A 229 -35.67 19.86 -20.65
CA ARG A 229 -35.32 19.70 -22.07
C ARG A 229 -36.42 19.03 -22.89
N THR A 230 -37.18 18.08 -22.32
CA THR A 230 -38.31 17.48 -23.05
C THR A 230 -39.46 18.49 -23.23
N ILE A 231 -39.73 19.33 -22.24
CA ILE A 231 -40.69 20.44 -22.35
C ILE A 231 -40.28 21.43 -23.45
N GLU A 232 -39.00 21.82 -23.50
CA GLU A 232 -38.47 22.72 -24.53
C GLU A 232 -38.65 22.12 -25.93
N LYS A 233 -38.37 20.82 -26.11
CA LYS A 233 -38.62 20.10 -27.38
C LYS A 233 -40.08 20.14 -27.82
N VAL A 234 -41.03 19.98 -26.89
CA VAL A 234 -42.47 20.09 -27.21
C VAL A 234 -42.79 21.50 -27.72
N ARG A 235 -42.28 22.54 -27.05
CA ARG A 235 -42.50 23.93 -27.46
C ARG A 235 -41.87 24.25 -28.81
N GLU A 236 -40.67 23.75 -29.08
CA GLU A 236 -39.99 23.87 -30.37
C GLU A 236 -40.79 23.19 -31.49
N ALA A 237 -41.26 21.96 -31.27
CA ALA A 237 -42.07 21.23 -32.24
C ALA A 237 -43.40 21.96 -32.53
N ARG A 238 -44.10 22.42 -31.48
CA ARG A 238 -45.34 23.22 -31.63
C ARG A 238 -45.08 24.52 -32.39
N THR A 239 -43.97 25.21 -32.11
CA THR A 239 -43.58 26.45 -32.80
C THR A 239 -43.26 26.19 -34.28
N HIS A 240 -42.52 25.13 -34.58
CA HIS A 240 -42.20 24.73 -35.95
C HIS A 240 -43.45 24.43 -36.76
N LEU A 241 -44.39 23.65 -36.21
CA LEU A 241 -45.68 23.38 -36.84
C LEU A 241 -46.48 24.66 -37.10
N HIS A 242 -46.50 25.58 -36.14
CA HIS A 242 -47.19 26.86 -36.29
C HIS A 242 -46.56 27.75 -37.38
N VAL A 243 -45.22 27.80 -37.47
CA VAL A 243 -44.50 28.52 -38.54
C VAL A 243 -44.82 27.92 -39.92
N LEU A 244 -44.79 26.58 -40.05
CA LEU A 244 -45.14 25.91 -41.30
C LEU A 244 -46.57 26.24 -41.73
N ARG A 245 -47.54 26.21 -40.80
CA ARG A 245 -48.93 26.58 -41.08
C ARG A 245 -49.09 28.03 -41.54
N ARG A 246 -48.28 28.96 -41.03
CA ARG A 246 -48.29 30.37 -41.44
C ARG A 246 -47.54 30.67 -42.73
N SER A 247 -46.61 29.81 -43.16
CA SER A 247 -45.76 30.05 -44.34
C SER A 247 -46.54 30.11 -45.66
N GLY A 248 -47.71 29.47 -45.75
CA GLY A 248 -48.51 29.38 -46.98
C GLY A 248 -47.90 28.54 -48.10
N THR A 249 -46.64 28.12 -47.98
CA THR A 249 -45.89 27.34 -48.99
C THR A 249 -45.53 25.92 -48.52
N ALA A 250 -45.91 25.55 -47.30
CA ALA A 250 -45.62 24.21 -46.76
C ALA A 250 -46.43 23.12 -47.47
N THR A 251 -45.78 22.01 -47.80
CA THR A 251 -46.45 20.86 -48.43
C THR A 251 -47.27 20.06 -47.41
N ALA A 252 -48.27 19.31 -47.89
CA ALA A 252 -49.07 18.44 -47.03
C ALA A 252 -48.20 17.41 -46.26
N GLN A 253 -47.14 16.91 -46.89
CA GLN A 253 -46.20 15.98 -46.27
C GLN A 253 -45.38 16.64 -45.14
N GLN A 254 -44.94 17.89 -45.32
CA GLN A 254 -44.25 18.66 -44.29
C GLN A 254 -45.15 18.94 -43.08
N LEU A 255 -46.42 19.29 -43.31
CA LEU A 255 -47.40 19.51 -42.24
C LEU A 255 -47.71 18.22 -41.48
N ALA A 256 -47.86 17.09 -42.18
CA ALA A 256 -48.07 15.78 -41.55
C ALA A 256 -46.86 15.35 -40.72
N GLY A 257 -45.64 15.52 -41.24
CA GLY A 257 -44.41 15.21 -40.51
C GLY A 257 -44.23 16.07 -39.25
N ALA A 258 -44.49 17.38 -39.35
CA ALA A 258 -44.43 18.27 -38.18
C ALA A 258 -45.52 17.97 -37.14
N SER A 259 -46.73 17.58 -37.58
CA SER A 259 -47.79 17.15 -36.66
C SER A 259 -47.41 15.87 -35.93
N ALA A 260 -46.83 14.89 -36.63
CA ALA A 260 -46.35 13.66 -36.02
C ALA A 260 -45.21 13.92 -35.03
N ALA A 261 -44.30 14.85 -35.34
CA ALA A 261 -43.23 15.26 -34.43
C ALA A 261 -43.75 15.93 -33.15
N VAL A 262 -44.82 16.73 -33.24
CA VAL A 262 -45.51 17.30 -32.07
C VAL A 262 -46.10 16.19 -31.20
N SER A 263 -46.88 15.27 -31.78
CA SER A 263 -47.46 14.15 -31.03
C SER A 263 -46.38 13.30 -30.36
N ALA A 264 -45.31 12.96 -31.08
CA ALA A 264 -44.20 12.17 -30.52
C ALA A 264 -43.46 12.91 -29.38
N ALA A 265 -43.33 14.23 -29.46
CA ALA A 265 -42.73 15.03 -28.39
C ALA A 265 -43.66 15.12 -27.16
N GLU A 266 -44.96 15.28 -27.37
CA GLU A 266 -45.97 15.32 -26.31
C GLU A 266 -46.10 13.97 -25.59
N ASP A 267 -46.08 12.86 -26.32
CA ASP A 267 -46.10 11.50 -25.76
C ASP A 267 -44.88 11.21 -24.87
N ALA A 268 -43.74 11.85 -25.14
CA ALA A 268 -42.50 11.70 -24.38
C ALA A 268 -42.36 12.69 -23.21
N ALA A 269 -43.25 13.69 -23.10
CA ALA A 269 -43.15 14.75 -22.11
C ALA A 269 -44.06 14.51 -20.89
N SER A 270 -43.73 15.17 -19.78
CA SER A 270 -44.59 15.24 -18.60
C SER A 270 -45.92 15.95 -18.92
N ALA A 271 -46.94 15.72 -18.09
CA ALA A 271 -48.22 16.39 -18.24
C ALA A 271 -48.08 17.93 -18.16
N GLU A 272 -48.78 18.66 -19.03
CA GLU A 272 -48.61 20.10 -19.22
C GLU A 272 -48.92 20.94 -17.97
N ASN A 273 -49.79 20.44 -17.10
CA ASN A 273 -50.09 21.04 -15.78
C ASN A 273 -48.88 21.07 -14.83
N GLU A 274 -47.88 20.22 -15.04
CA GLU A 274 -46.69 20.10 -14.18
C GLU A 274 -45.52 20.97 -14.67
N TRP A 275 -45.55 21.45 -15.91
CA TRP A 275 -44.41 22.12 -16.54
C TRP A 275 -43.90 23.32 -15.74
N THR A 276 -44.81 24.14 -15.21
CA THR A 276 -44.43 25.33 -14.40
C THR A 276 -43.68 24.92 -13.13
N ILE A 277 -44.03 23.78 -12.53
CA ILE A 277 -43.37 23.27 -11.32
C ILE A 277 -41.98 22.75 -11.67
N ILE A 278 -41.86 21.99 -12.76
CA ILE A 278 -40.59 21.43 -13.25
C ILE A 278 -39.61 22.56 -13.56
N GLU A 279 -40.03 23.58 -14.31
CA GLU A 279 -39.20 24.73 -14.67
C GLU A 279 -38.77 25.55 -13.46
N ARG A 280 -39.69 25.79 -12.54
CA ARG A 280 -39.39 26.50 -11.28
C ARG A 280 -38.40 25.71 -10.43
N THR A 281 -38.54 24.38 -10.40
CA THR A 281 -37.64 23.49 -9.68
C THR A 281 -36.25 23.46 -10.33
N ALA A 282 -36.17 23.42 -11.66
CA ALA A 282 -34.92 23.50 -12.41
C ALA A 282 -34.19 24.84 -12.18
N GLN A 283 -34.94 25.95 -12.15
CA GLN A 283 -34.40 27.26 -11.82
C GLN A 283 -33.92 27.33 -10.36
N PHE A 284 -34.70 26.77 -9.43
CA PHE A 284 -34.32 26.68 -8.02
C PHE A 284 -33.04 25.86 -7.84
N ASN A 285 -32.93 24.69 -8.46
CA ASN A 285 -31.76 23.82 -8.35
C ASN A 285 -30.51 24.52 -8.87
N ARG A 286 -30.60 25.25 -10.00
CA ARG A 286 -29.49 26.07 -10.52
C ARG A 286 -29.02 27.17 -9.57
N ALA A 287 -29.91 27.69 -8.71
CA ALA A 287 -29.61 28.78 -7.79
C ALA A 287 -29.27 28.30 -6.35
N SER A 288 -29.43 27.01 -6.03
CA SER A 288 -29.43 26.53 -4.64
C SER A 288 -28.06 26.05 -4.13
N ALA A 289 -27.13 26.97 -3.94
CA ALA A 289 -25.83 26.68 -3.29
C ALA A 289 -26.00 26.03 -1.90
N ALA A 290 -26.98 26.52 -1.12
CA ALA A 290 -27.24 26.03 0.24
C ALA A 290 -27.73 24.57 0.33
N ARG A 291 -28.22 23.96 -0.76
CA ARG A 291 -28.50 22.51 -0.80
C ARG A 291 -27.21 21.71 -0.96
N HIS A 292 -26.33 22.11 -1.86
CA HIS A 292 -25.02 21.48 -2.01
C HIS A 292 -24.17 21.61 -0.76
N ASP A 293 -24.18 22.75 -0.08
CA ASP A 293 -23.40 22.93 1.16
C ASP A 293 -23.87 22.02 2.29
N ARG A 294 -25.19 21.81 2.42
CA ARG A 294 -25.75 20.86 3.39
C ARG A 294 -25.43 19.41 3.02
N ALA A 295 -25.46 19.07 1.74
CA ALA A 295 -25.08 17.76 1.25
C ALA A 295 -23.60 17.48 1.55
N ARG A 296 -22.70 18.43 1.24
CA ARG A 296 -21.27 18.35 1.56
C ARG A 296 -21.01 18.17 3.05
N ALA A 297 -21.68 18.95 3.91
CA ALA A 297 -21.53 18.83 5.37
C ALA A 297 -21.97 17.45 5.88
N THR A 298 -23.01 16.87 5.27
CA THR A 298 -23.48 15.52 5.59
C THR A 298 -22.46 14.46 5.17
N ASP A 299 -21.94 14.58 3.95
CA ASP A 299 -20.91 13.69 3.43
C ASP A 299 -19.62 13.76 4.25
N GLU A 300 -19.17 14.97 4.60
CA GLU A 300 -17.98 15.20 5.42
C GLU A 300 -18.12 14.56 6.81
N GLN A 301 -19.30 14.67 7.43
CA GLN A 301 -19.59 14.02 8.70
C GLN A 301 -19.58 12.49 8.57
N ALA A 302 -20.19 11.93 7.52
CA ALA A 302 -20.22 10.49 7.28
C ALA A 302 -18.82 9.93 6.99
N ILE A 303 -18.07 10.60 6.11
CA ILE A 303 -16.69 10.27 5.75
C ILE A 303 -15.80 10.30 7.00
N SER A 304 -15.93 11.31 7.86
CA SER A 304 -15.16 11.41 9.10
C SER A 304 -15.44 10.22 10.03
N ARG A 305 -16.72 9.87 10.26
CA ARG A 305 -17.10 8.72 11.09
C ARG A 305 -16.54 7.39 10.58
N VAL A 306 -16.61 7.17 9.26
CA VAL A 306 -16.08 5.95 8.64
C VAL A 306 -14.56 5.92 8.69
N THR A 307 -13.91 7.07 8.50
CA THR A 307 -12.44 7.19 8.61
C THR A 307 -11.98 6.86 10.03
N ASP A 308 -12.64 7.41 11.05
CA ASP A 308 -12.35 7.09 12.46
C ASP A 308 -12.54 5.59 12.76
N ARG A 309 -13.56 4.97 12.17
CA ARG A 309 -13.81 3.53 12.31
C ARG A 309 -12.68 2.71 11.67
N ILE A 310 -12.20 3.11 10.49
CA ILE A 310 -11.05 2.49 9.82
C ILE A 310 -9.80 2.58 10.71
N THR A 311 -9.50 3.78 11.22
CA THR A 311 -8.34 3.99 12.11
C THR A 311 -8.42 3.10 13.35
N ARG A 312 -9.58 3.03 14.02
CA ARG A 312 -9.76 2.16 15.20
C ARG A 312 -9.57 0.68 14.87
N LEU A 313 -10.07 0.21 13.72
CA LEU A 313 -9.89 -1.19 13.29
C LEU A 313 -8.44 -1.52 12.94
N GLU A 314 -7.71 -0.57 12.34
CA GLU A 314 -6.28 -0.72 12.05
C GLU A 314 -5.45 -0.73 13.34
N GLU A 315 -5.78 0.14 14.29
CA GLU A 315 -5.16 0.19 15.62
C GLU A 315 -5.45 -1.08 16.44
N SER A 316 -6.67 -1.61 16.40
CA SER A 316 -7.02 -2.85 17.11
C SER A 316 -6.42 -4.10 16.46
N SER A 317 -6.07 -4.06 15.18
CA SER A 317 -5.46 -5.19 14.48
C SER A 317 -3.99 -5.39 14.83
N ARG A 318 -3.23 -4.31 15.05
CA ARG A 318 -1.80 -4.37 15.41
C ARG A 318 -1.48 -5.26 16.62
N PRO A 319 -2.12 -5.11 17.80
CA PRO A 319 -1.81 -5.95 18.96
C PRO A 319 -2.18 -7.42 18.74
N GLU A 320 -3.19 -7.70 17.92
CA GLU A 320 -3.58 -9.06 17.55
C GLU A 320 -2.57 -9.71 16.59
N GLU A 321 -2.00 -8.94 15.65
CA GLU A 321 -0.91 -9.38 14.78
C GLU A 321 0.37 -9.67 15.59
N ASP A 322 0.69 -8.80 16.55
CA ASP A 322 1.81 -9.02 17.48
C ASP A 322 1.61 -10.28 18.33
N THR A 323 0.39 -10.48 18.83
CA THR A 323 0.01 -11.68 19.60
C THR A 323 0.14 -12.94 18.75
N LEU A 324 -0.37 -12.92 17.52
CA LEU A 324 -0.27 -14.06 16.60
C LEU A 324 1.20 -14.39 16.31
N ALA A 325 2.03 -13.38 16.03
CA ALA A 325 3.44 -13.57 15.77
C ALA A 325 4.22 -14.13 16.98
N GLN A 326 3.84 -13.73 18.21
CA GLN A 326 4.41 -14.31 19.43
C GLN A 326 3.98 -15.76 19.65
N LEU A 327 2.73 -16.11 19.34
CA LEU A 327 2.22 -17.48 19.39
C LEU A 327 2.89 -18.37 18.35
N ASP A 328 3.00 -17.92 17.10
CA ASP A 328 3.67 -18.64 16.02
C ASP A 328 5.16 -18.87 16.33
N ALA A 329 5.85 -17.86 16.90
CA ALA A 329 7.23 -18.01 17.33
C ALA A 329 7.40 -19.03 18.47
N GLU A 330 6.45 -19.11 19.41
CA GLU A 330 6.47 -20.11 20.49
C GLU A 330 6.20 -21.53 19.96
N ILE A 331 5.25 -21.68 19.04
CA ILE A 331 4.96 -22.97 18.38
C ILE A 331 6.20 -23.43 17.61
N ALA A 332 6.78 -22.57 16.77
CA ALA A 332 7.98 -22.87 16.01
C ALA A 332 9.19 -23.21 16.90
N ARG A 333 9.34 -22.55 18.05
CA ARG A 333 10.39 -22.88 19.02
C ARG A 333 10.21 -24.30 19.57
N ARG A 334 8.98 -24.73 19.84
CA ARG A 334 8.70 -26.08 20.35
C ARG A 334 8.90 -27.14 19.27
N ASP A 335 8.46 -26.87 18.05
CA ASP A 335 8.62 -27.79 16.90
C ASP A 335 10.09 -27.91 16.47
N GLY A 336 10.87 -26.83 16.58
CA GLY A 336 12.32 -26.84 16.36
C GLY A 336 13.12 -27.46 17.51
N GLY A 337 12.59 -27.43 18.74
CA GLY A 337 13.21 -28.00 19.94
C GLY A 337 12.95 -29.49 20.15
N THR A 338 11.84 -30.03 19.62
CA THR A 338 11.48 -31.45 19.74
C THR A 338 12.36 -32.37 18.90
N ARG A 339 13.05 -31.87 17.86
CA ARG A 339 13.96 -32.69 17.04
C ARG A 339 15.28 -33.06 17.72
N ARG A 340 15.60 -32.47 18.88
CA ARG A 340 16.83 -32.79 19.65
C ARG A 340 16.55 -33.60 20.92
N ARG A 341 15.31 -34.07 21.11
CA ARG A 341 14.93 -34.84 22.30
C ARG A 341 14.18 -36.11 21.94
N THR A 342 14.85 -36.97 21.19
CA THR A 342 14.52 -38.39 21.11
C THR A 342 15.82 -39.17 21.29
N ASP A 343 16.02 -39.71 22.50
CA ASP A 343 16.27 -41.15 22.61
C ASP A 343 15.69 -41.70 23.94
N PRO A 344 15.28 -42.97 23.95
CA PRO A 344 14.41 -43.57 24.95
C PRO A 344 15.20 -44.32 26.03
N GLU A 345 14.76 -44.28 27.29
CA GLU A 345 15.08 -45.35 28.22
C GLU A 345 13.87 -45.75 29.05
N ALA A 346 13.63 -47.04 28.96
CA ALA A 346 12.65 -47.88 29.62
C ALA A 346 12.43 -47.56 31.12
N ARG A 347 11.17 -47.70 31.53
CA ARG A 347 10.79 -48.62 32.62
C ARG A 347 9.33 -49.05 32.45
N GLN A 348 9.19 -50.33 32.10
CA GLN A 348 8.05 -51.19 32.44
C GLN A 348 7.86 -51.15 33.98
N SER A 349 6.69 -51.31 34.61
CA SER A 349 5.75 -52.44 34.51
C SER A 349 4.48 -52.14 35.34
N GLY A 350 3.31 -52.66 34.94
CA GLY A 350 2.14 -52.77 35.82
C GLY A 350 0.78 -52.84 35.10
N PRO A 351 0.08 -54.01 35.02
CA PRO A 351 -1.10 -54.24 34.17
C PRO A 351 -2.47 -53.93 34.83
N PRO A 352 -3.60 -54.05 34.08
CA PRO A 352 -4.82 -53.25 34.27
C PRO A 352 -6.01 -54.00 34.89
N SER A 353 -6.99 -53.26 35.44
CA SER A 353 -8.45 -53.52 35.30
C SER A 353 -9.32 -52.55 36.13
N PRO A 354 -10.64 -52.43 35.82
CA PRO A 354 -11.34 -51.15 35.71
C PRO A 354 -12.41 -50.93 36.82
N THR A 355 -13.13 -49.81 36.80
CA THR A 355 -14.58 -49.69 36.49
C THR A 355 -15.23 -48.43 37.12
N HIS A 356 -16.10 -47.78 36.32
CA HIS A 356 -17.26 -46.91 36.65
C HIS A 356 -17.06 -45.52 37.30
N HIS A 357 -17.34 -44.45 36.54
CA HIS A 357 -18.69 -43.83 36.52
C HIS A 357 -18.81 -42.75 35.42
N GLN A 358 -19.70 -43.03 34.46
CA GLN A 358 -20.65 -42.08 33.85
C GLN A 358 -22.05 -42.67 34.17
N PRO A 359 -23.18 -41.93 34.13
CA PRO A 359 -23.48 -40.83 33.20
C PRO A 359 -24.30 -39.66 33.79
N GLY A 360 -24.57 -38.66 32.95
CA GLY A 360 -25.55 -37.61 33.23
C GLY A 360 -25.66 -36.61 32.09
N VAL A 361 -26.04 -37.10 30.91
CA VAL A 361 -26.62 -36.28 29.83
C VAL A 361 -28.10 -36.14 30.15
N ASP A 362 -28.63 -34.92 30.12
CA ASP A 362 -30.06 -34.70 29.93
C ASP A 362 -30.24 -33.60 28.87
N GLU A 363 -30.49 -34.05 27.64
CA GLU A 363 -31.07 -33.27 26.55
C GLU A 363 -32.57 -33.59 26.53
N ASN A 364 -33.44 -32.60 26.81
CA ASN A 364 -34.37 -32.04 25.82
C ASN A 364 -35.50 -31.17 26.40
N HIS A 365 -35.88 -30.20 25.55
CA HIS A 365 -37.20 -29.56 25.40
C HIS A 365 -37.60 -28.42 26.36
N HIS A 366 -37.62 -27.18 25.83
CA HIS A 366 -38.85 -26.65 25.20
C HIS A 366 -38.63 -25.28 24.51
N ASP A 367 -39.08 -25.22 23.25
CA ASP A 367 -39.87 -24.16 22.62
C ASP A 367 -40.08 -22.84 23.40
N ARG A 368 -39.65 -21.72 22.80
CA ARG A 368 -40.54 -20.65 22.29
C ARG A 368 -39.75 -19.39 21.89
N SER A 369 -39.83 -19.05 20.60
CA SER A 369 -39.77 -17.63 20.17
C SER A 369 -40.94 -16.85 20.78
N PRO A 370 -40.81 -15.53 20.87
CA PRO A 370 -41.65 -14.76 19.95
C PRO A 370 -40.90 -13.62 19.25
N GLU A 371 -41.35 -13.34 18.03
CA GLU A 371 -41.08 -12.12 17.28
C GLU A 371 -41.44 -10.86 18.08
N PRO A 372 -40.95 -9.70 17.61
CA PRO A 372 -41.85 -8.56 17.54
C PRO A 372 -41.88 -7.95 16.13
N ASP A 373 -43.09 -7.90 15.58
CA ASP A 373 -43.55 -6.79 14.73
C ASP A 373 -43.51 -5.49 15.54
N LEU A 374 -42.87 -4.45 14.99
CA LEU A 374 -43.32 -3.06 14.90
C LEU A 374 -42.32 -2.21 14.09
#